data_AF-A0A5J4P826-F1
#
_entry.id   AF-A0A5J4P826-F1
#
_cell.length_a   1.000
_cell.length_b   1.000
_cell.length_c   1.000
_cell.angle_alpha   90.00
_cell.angle_beta   90.00
_cell.angle_gamma   90.00
#
_symmetry.space_group_name_H-M   'P 1'
#
loop_
_entity.id
_entity.type
_entity.pdbx_description
1 polymer ?
#
loop_
_entity_poly.entity_id
_entity_poly.type
_entity_poly.pdbx_seq_one_letter_code
_entity_poly.pdbx_strand_id
1 'polypeptide(L)'
;MAALKDLTKRSENYSQWYNDLVVKADLAEQSAVRGCMVIKPYGYAIWEKIQRQLDDRFKETGHVNAYFPLLIPKSFLSREAEHVEGFAKECAVVTHHRLKSSPDGKGLVVDPEAKLEEELIIRPTSETIIWNT
;
A
#
# COMPACT_ATOMS: atom_id res chain seq x y z
N MET A 1 29.04 14.85 11.83
CA MET A 1 29.03 13.82 12.89
C MET A 1 28.18 14.20 14.13
N ALA A 2 27.24 15.14 14.03
CA ALA A 2 26.35 15.49 15.14
C ALA A 2 25.06 14.63 15.22
N ALA A 3 24.65 13.97 14.12
CA ALA A 3 23.37 13.27 14.01
C ALA A 3 23.29 11.91 14.76
N LEU A 4 24.41 11.35 15.20
CA LEU A 4 24.46 10.02 15.83
C LEU A 4 24.34 10.05 17.36
N LYS A 5 24.39 11.23 18.00
CA LYS A 5 24.46 11.33 19.46
C LYS A 5 23.21 10.82 20.19
N ASP A 6 22.08 10.74 19.50
CA ASP A 6 20.79 10.35 20.09
C ASP A 6 20.20 9.06 19.50
N LEU A 7 21.00 8.24 18.81
CA LEU A 7 20.49 6.98 18.24
C LEU A 7 20.43 5.90 19.33
N THR A 8 19.25 5.33 19.57
CA THR A 8 19.09 4.19 20.49
C THR A 8 20.04 3.06 20.11
N LYS A 9 20.72 2.42 21.08
CA LYS A 9 21.59 1.28 20.72
C LYS A 9 20.74 0.10 20.29
N ARG A 10 21.15 -0.52 19.18
CA ARG A 10 20.51 -1.71 18.62
C ARG A 10 20.36 -2.86 19.64
N SER A 11 21.34 -3.04 20.52
CA SER A 11 21.36 -4.10 21.54
C SER A 11 20.43 -3.83 22.73
N GLU A 12 20.03 -2.58 22.95
CA GLU A 12 19.21 -2.16 24.09
C GLU A 12 17.73 -2.17 23.70
N ASN A 13 17.39 -1.62 22.54
CA ASN A 13 16.04 -1.63 22.00
C ASN A 13 16.07 -1.60 20.48
N TYR A 14 15.92 -2.78 19.87
CA TYR A 14 15.98 -2.95 18.42
C TYR A 14 14.87 -2.19 17.69
N SER A 15 13.64 -2.24 18.22
CA SER A 15 12.48 -1.59 17.60
C SER A 15 12.65 -0.07 17.55
N GLN A 16 13.08 0.54 18.66
CA GLN A 16 13.34 1.98 18.68
C GLN A 16 14.55 2.35 17.82
N TRP A 17 15.63 1.57 17.87
CA TRP A 17 16.79 1.77 17.01
C TRP A 17 16.41 1.79 15.52
N TYR A 18 15.56 0.84 15.08
CA TYR A 18 15.09 0.78 13.69
C TYR A 18 14.28 2.02 13.31
N ASN A 19 13.32 2.42 14.15
CA ASN A 19 12.51 3.61 13.91
C ASN A 19 13.36 4.89 13.88
N ASP A 20 14.29 5.03 14.82
CA ASP A 20 15.23 6.16 14.86
C ASP A 20 16.08 6.19 13.59
N LEU A 21 16.57 5.03 13.13
CA LEU A 21 17.40 4.94 11.94
C LEU A 21 16.63 5.34 10.69
N VAL A 22 15.41 4.84 10.50
CA VAL A 22 14.56 5.18 9.35
C VAL A 22 14.31 6.69 9.27
N VAL A 23 13.97 7.31 10.41
CA VAL A 23 13.67 8.75 10.47
C VAL A 23 14.93 9.59 10.33
N LYS A 24 15.99 9.29 11.10
CA LYS A 24 17.23 10.09 11.11
C LYS A 24 18.05 9.97 9.84
N ALA A 25 17.95 8.85 9.13
CA ALA A 25 18.55 8.68 7.82
C ALA A 25 17.69 9.29 6.70
N ASP A 26 16.55 9.91 7.01
CA ASP A 26 15.65 10.52 6.04
C ASP A 26 15.12 9.53 4.99
N LEU A 27 14.83 8.28 5.41
CA LEU A 27 14.35 7.21 4.52
C LEU A 27 12.84 7.26 4.34
N ALA A 28 12.10 7.42 5.44
CA ALA A 28 10.64 7.47 5.44
C ALA A 28 10.12 8.22 6.67
N GLU A 29 8.89 8.70 6.58
CA GLU A 29 8.16 9.35 7.68
C GLU A 29 6.71 8.85 7.76
N GLN A 30 6.10 8.96 8.93
CA GLN A 30 4.70 8.55 9.13
C GLN A 30 3.76 9.44 8.31
N SER A 31 2.78 8.83 7.66
CA SER A 31 1.73 9.59 6.97
C SER A 31 0.57 9.92 7.91
N ALA A 32 -0.38 10.73 7.44
CA ALA A 32 -1.64 10.99 8.15
C ALA A 32 -2.55 9.74 8.22
N VAL A 33 -2.29 8.71 7.41
CA VAL A 33 -3.06 7.47 7.38
C VAL A 33 -2.34 6.40 8.19
N ARG A 34 -3.04 5.82 9.17
CA ARG A 34 -2.50 4.76 10.02
C ARG A 34 -1.99 3.59 9.18
N GLY A 35 -0.77 3.15 9.44
CA GLY A 35 -0.14 2.03 8.73
C GLY A 35 0.49 2.43 7.39
N CYS A 36 0.38 3.68 6.97
CA CYS A 36 1.01 4.20 5.76
C CYS A 36 2.16 5.15 6.09
N MET A 37 3.17 5.16 5.23
CA MET A 37 4.35 6.00 5.34
C MET A 37 4.61 6.76 4.03
N VAL A 38 5.20 7.94 4.14
CA VAL A 38 5.79 8.63 2.99
C VAL A 38 7.23 8.15 2.88
N ILE A 39 7.55 7.46 1.78
CA ILE A 39 8.93 7.06 1.49
C ILE A 39 9.64 8.26 0.85
N LYS A 40 10.69 8.75 1.50
CA LYS A 40 11.43 9.96 1.09
C LYS A 40 12.42 9.65 -0.03
N PRO A 41 12.97 10.65 -0.72
CA PRO A 41 13.84 10.43 -1.88
C PRO A 41 14.99 9.44 -1.62
N TYR A 42 15.62 9.50 -0.45
CA TYR A 42 16.72 8.59 -0.13
C TYR A 42 16.24 7.14 0.06
N GLY A 43 15.11 6.93 0.74
CA GLY A 43 14.49 5.61 0.86
C GLY A 43 14.00 5.06 -0.47
N TYR A 44 13.39 5.91 -1.30
CA TYR A 44 12.86 5.51 -2.60
C TYR A 44 13.98 5.16 -3.59
N ALA A 45 15.11 5.88 -3.55
CA ALA A 45 16.28 5.55 -4.36
C ALA A 45 16.86 4.15 -4.08
N ILE A 46 16.77 3.67 -2.83
CA ILE A 46 17.13 2.29 -2.49
C ILE A 46 16.16 1.32 -3.15
N TRP A 47 14.85 1.60 -3.07
CA TRP A 47 13.82 0.79 -3.70
C TRP A 47 13.97 0.72 -5.23
N GLU A 48 14.23 1.84 -5.90
CA GLU A 48 14.48 1.89 -7.35
C GLU A 48 15.64 0.98 -7.77
N LYS A 49 16.71 0.92 -6.96
CA LYS A 49 17.86 0.05 -7.22
C LYS A 49 17.49 -1.43 -7.06
N ILE A 50 16.73 -1.77 -6.01
CA ILE A 50 16.24 -3.13 -5.78
C ILE A 50 15.35 -3.56 -6.95
N GLN A 51 14.35 -2.74 -7.30
CA GLN A 51 13.44 -3.01 -8.41
C GLN A 51 14.18 -3.24 -9.72
N ARG A 52 15.13 -2.37 -10.07
CA ARG A 52 15.89 -2.50 -11.32
C ARG A 52 16.66 -3.82 -11.38
N GLN A 53 17.37 -4.18 -10.31
CA GLN A 53 18.14 -5.42 -10.29
C GLN A 53 17.26 -6.67 -10.39
N LEU A 54 16.07 -6.65 -9.78
CA LEU A 54 15.12 -7.77 -9.90
C LEU A 54 14.48 -7.81 -11.29
N ASP A 55 14.07 -6.66 -11.83
CA ASP A 55 13.48 -6.53 -13.16
C ASP A 55 14.41 -7.03 -14.26
N ASP A 56 15.71 -6.69 -14.20
CA ASP A 56 16.71 -7.18 -15.14
C ASP A 56 16.80 -8.73 -15.09
N ARG A 57 16.85 -9.33 -13.89
CA ARG A 57 16.91 -10.79 -13.71
C ARG A 57 15.63 -11.50 -14.17
N PHE A 58 14.46 -10.88 -13.96
CA PHE A 58 13.19 -11.43 -14.45
C PHE A 58 13.14 -11.43 -15.98
N LYS A 59 13.63 -10.36 -16.62
CA LYS A 59 13.70 -10.26 -18.09
C LYS A 59 14.71 -11.24 -18.69
N GLU A 60 15.85 -11.46 -18.04
CA GLU A 60 16.84 -12.48 -18.44
C GLU A 60 16.23 -13.90 -18.50
N THR A 61 15.19 -14.15 -17.71
CA THR A 61 14.48 -15.43 -17.65
C THR A 61 13.17 -15.44 -18.44
N GLY A 62 12.93 -14.43 -19.29
CA GLY A 62 11.79 -14.37 -20.21
C GLY A 62 10.49 -13.84 -19.62
N HIS A 63 10.50 -13.33 -18.38
CA HIS A 63 9.32 -12.70 -17.79
C HIS A 63 9.06 -11.32 -18.42
N VAL A 64 7.79 -10.92 -18.46
CA VAL A 64 7.35 -9.66 -19.02
C VAL A 64 6.50 -8.92 -17.98
N ASN A 65 6.78 -7.63 -17.81
CA ASN A 65 5.99 -6.80 -16.91
C ASN A 65 4.59 -6.55 -17.46
N ALA A 66 3.60 -6.62 -16.59
CA ALA A 66 2.22 -6.24 -16.84
C ALA A 66 1.69 -5.41 -15.67
N TYR A 67 0.65 -4.61 -15.93
CA TYR A 67 -0.02 -3.83 -14.91
C TYR A 67 -1.51 -4.17 -14.90
N PHE A 68 -1.97 -4.71 -13.78
CA PHE A 68 -3.38 -5.04 -13.55
C PHE A 68 -4.04 -3.93 -12.70
N PRO A 69 -5.37 -3.77 -12.80
CA PRO A 69 -6.11 -2.78 -12.01
C PRO A 69 -5.86 -2.90 -10.51
N LEU A 70 -5.83 -1.74 -9.82
CA LEU A 70 -5.73 -1.67 -8.36
C LEU A 70 -6.97 -2.24 -7.66
N LEU A 71 -8.13 -2.03 -8.26
CA LEU A 71 -9.43 -2.38 -7.70
C LEU A 71 -9.92 -3.71 -8.28
N ILE A 72 -10.33 -4.62 -7.40
CA ILE A 72 -10.83 -5.96 -7.76
C ILE A 72 -12.30 -6.06 -7.35
N PRO A 73 -13.21 -6.55 -8.23
CA PRO A 73 -14.58 -6.84 -7.85
C PRO A 73 -14.63 -7.81 -6.66
N LYS A 74 -15.44 -7.51 -5.65
CA LYS A 74 -15.59 -8.40 -4.48
C LYS A 74 -16.00 -9.82 -4.87
N SER A 75 -16.78 -9.99 -5.93
CA SER A 75 -17.16 -11.28 -6.48
C SER A 75 -15.95 -12.11 -6.92
N PHE A 76 -14.90 -11.48 -7.45
CA PHE A 76 -13.68 -12.18 -7.87
C PHE A 76 -12.90 -12.70 -6.67
N LEU A 77 -12.75 -11.88 -5.63
CA LEU A 77 -12.11 -12.29 -4.38
C LEU A 77 -12.89 -13.44 -3.72
N SER A 78 -14.22 -13.37 -3.75
CA SER A 78 -15.11 -14.34 -3.09
C SER A 78 -15.09 -15.73 -3.75
N ARG A 79 -14.64 -15.85 -5.00
CA ARG A 79 -14.54 -17.14 -5.71
C ARG A 79 -13.37 -18.00 -5.24
N GLU A 80 -12.39 -17.41 -4.55
CA GLU A 80 -11.25 -18.13 -3.98
C GLU A 80 -11.45 -18.39 -2.49
N ALA A 81 -12.40 -19.26 -2.16
CA ALA A 81 -12.83 -19.54 -0.79
C ALA A 81 -11.68 -19.88 0.19
N GLU A 82 -10.61 -20.52 -0.29
CA GLU A 82 -9.42 -20.87 0.52
C GLU A 82 -8.55 -19.67 0.87
N HIS A 83 -8.49 -18.65 0.00
CA HIS A 83 -7.74 -17.41 0.22
C HIS A 83 -8.58 -16.34 0.93
N VAL A 84 -9.90 -16.40 0.80
CA VAL A 84 -10.86 -15.44 1.38
C VAL A 84 -10.73 -15.32 2.89
N GLU A 85 -10.55 -16.42 3.63
CA GLU A 85 -10.51 -16.36 5.10
C GLU A 85 -9.29 -15.58 5.64
N GLY A 86 -8.16 -15.61 4.92
CA GLY A 86 -6.95 -14.87 5.25
C GLY A 86 -7.02 -13.41 4.82
N PHE A 87 -7.39 -13.15 3.56
CA PHE A 87 -7.33 -11.80 3.00
C PHE A 87 -8.53 -10.92 3.36
N ALA A 88 -9.73 -11.49 3.53
CA ALA A 88 -10.95 -10.69 3.70
C ALA A 88 -10.95 -9.82 4.97
N LYS A 89 -10.17 -10.17 5.99
CA LYS A 89 -10.12 -9.42 7.25
C LYS A 89 -9.29 -8.13 7.17
N GLU A 90 -8.44 -7.98 6.17
CA GLU A 90 -7.46 -6.88 6.10
C GLU A 90 -7.64 -5.98 4.87
N CYS A 91 -8.68 -6.21 4.06
CA CYS A 91 -8.90 -5.48 2.82
C CYS A 91 -9.65 -4.15 3.02
N ALA A 92 -9.14 -3.10 2.37
CA ALA A 92 -9.88 -1.85 2.22
C ALA A 92 -10.95 -1.98 1.11
N VAL A 93 -12.17 -1.56 1.42
CA VAL A 93 -13.35 -1.70 0.56
C VAL A 93 -13.83 -0.33 0.08
N VAL A 94 -13.89 -0.16 -1.24
CA VAL A 94 -14.48 1.00 -1.91
C VAL A 94 -15.96 0.72 -2.14
N THR A 95 -16.81 1.55 -1.54
CA THR A 95 -18.28 1.40 -1.59
C THR A 95 -18.98 2.51 -2.37
N HIS A 96 -18.31 3.63 -2.59
CA HIS A 96 -18.87 4.81 -3.27
C HIS A 96 -17.85 5.41 -4.23
N HIS A 97 -18.31 5.97 -5.36
CA HIS A 97 -17.43 6.51 -6.41
C HIS A 97 -17.38 8.05 -6.46
N ARG A 98 -18.13 8.75 -5.60
CA ARG A 98 -18.23 10.21 -5.62
C ARG A 98 -18.39 10.79 -4.22
N LEU A 99 -17.79 11.97 -4.03
CA LEU A 99 -18.06 12.88 -2.91
C LEU A 99 -18.93 14.04 -3.39
N LYS A 100 -19.72 14.63 -2.49
CA LYS A 100 -20.47 15.87 -2.73
C LYS A 100 -20.17 16.91 -1.65
N SER A 101 -20.40 18.18 -1.96
CA SER A 101 -20.32 19.24 -0.96
C SER A 101 -21.25 18.96 0.22
N SER A 102 -20.74 19.18 1.43
CA SER A 102 -21.53 19.03 2.64
C SER A 102 -22.70 20.02 2.64
N PRO A 103 -23.92 19.61 3.06
CA PRO A 103 -25.08 20.51 3.14
C PRO A 103 -24.86 21.74 4.04
N ASP A 104 -23.95 21.64 5.00
CA ASP A 104 -23.56 22.74 5.90
C ASP A 104 -22.46 23.66 5.33
N GLY A 105 -22.01 23.40 4.10
CA GLY A 105 -20.97 24.15 3.41
C GLY A 105 -19.54 23.90 3.93
N LYS A 106 -19.34 22.99 4.89
CA LYS A 106 -18.04 22.77 5.55
C LYS A 106 -17.31 21.52 5.06
N GLY A 107 -17.10 21.43 3.74
CA GLY A 107 -16.24 20.41 3.13
C GLY A 107 -16.98 19.41 2.26
N LEU A 108 -16.49 18.16 2.24
CA LEU A 108 -16.98 17.09 1.38
C LEU A 108 -17.52 15.93 2.22
N VAL A 109 -18.61 15.33 1.77
CA VAL A 109 -19.19 14.10 2.33
C VAL A 109 -19.32 13.05 1.24
N VAL A 110 -19.34 11.78 1.63
CA VAL A 110 -19.66 10.68 0.71
C VAL A 110 -21.07 10.89 0.20
N ASP A 111 -21.27 10.79 -1.12
CA ASP A 111 -22.59 10.90 -1.71
C ASP A 111 -23.32 9.55 -1.59
N PRO A 112 -24.41 9.44 -0.80
CA PRO A 112 -25.09 8.16 -0.59
C PRO A 112 -25.70 7.59 -1.88
N GLU A 113 -26.00 8.44 -2.87
CA GLU A 113 -26.54 8.02 -4.17
C GLU A 113 -25.46 7.50 -5.12
N ALA A 114 -24.18 7.69 -4.78
CA ALA A 114 -23.04 7.21 -5.57
C ALA A 114 -22.51 5.85 -5.07
N LYS A 115 -23.37 5.07 -4.40
CA LYS A 115 -23.04 3.73 -3.95
C LYS A 115 -22.84 2.82 -5.17
N LEU A 116 -21.76 2.07 -5.17
CA LEU A 116 -21.47 1.12 -6.24
C LEU A 116 -22.45 -0.06 -6.22
N GLU A 117 -22.80 -0.59 -7.40
CA GLU A 117 -23.61 -1.80 -7.53
C GLU A 117 -22.90 -3.02 -6.93
N GLU A 118 -21.57 -3.07 -7.06
CA GLU A 118 -20.69 -4.05 -6.45
C GLU A 118 -19.55 -3.35 -5.71
N GLU A 119 -19.22 -3.81 -4.50
CA GLU A 119 -18.05 -3.30 -3.78
C GLU A 119 -16.75 -3.66 -4.51
N LEU A 120 -15.81 -2.71 -4.54
CA LEU A 120 -14.48 -2.92 -5.09
C LEU A 120 -13.46 -3.01 -3.96
N ILE A 121 -12.50 -3.91 -4.08
CA ILE A 121 -11.46 -4.17 -3.10
C ILE A 121 -10.16 -3.56 -3.59
N ILE A 122 -9.46 -2.79 -2.73
CA ILE A 122 -8.06 -2.44 -3.00
C ILE A 122 -7.25 -3.73 -2.90
N ARG A 123 -6.65 -4.18 -4.01
CA ARG A 123 -6.04 -5.50 -4.12
C ARG A 123 -5.03 -5.76 -2.97
N PRO A 124 -5.22 -6.82 -2.15
CA PRO A 124 -4.18 -7.28 -1.24
C PRO A 124 -3.12 -8.09 -2.00
N THR A 125 -3.55 -8.79 -3.05
CA THR A 125 -2.75 -9.56 -3.99
C THR A 125 -3.47 -9.63 -5.34
N SER A 126 -2.82 -10.12 -6.41
CA SER A 126 -3.32 -9.96 -7.79
C SER A 126 -3.76 -11.25 -8.49
N GLU A 127 -3.65 -12.40 -7.84
CA GLU A 127 -3.99 -13.71 -8.38
C GLU A 127 -5.42 -13.74 -8.95
N THR A 128 -6.39 -13.29 -8.14
CA THR A 128 -7.81 -13.23 -8.53
C THR A 128 -8.06 -12.38 -9.77
N ILE A 129 -7.37 -11.24 -9.96
CA ILE A 129 -7.54 -10.41 -11.16
C ILE A 129 -6.80 -10.99 -12.37
N ILE A 130 -5.64 -11.61 -12.15
CA ILE A 130 -4.83 -12.22 -13.20
C ILE A 130 -5.54 -13.43 -13.82
N TRP A 131 -6.15 -14.30 -13.00
CA TRP A 131 -6.82 -15.52 -13.50
C TRP A 131 -8.22 -15.28 -14.09
N ASN A 132 -8.78 -14.09 -13.90
CA ASN A 132 -10.10 -13.71 -14.43
C ASN A 132 -10.03 -12.65 -15.55
N THR A 133 -8.82 -12.31 -16.03
CA THR A 133 -8.59 -11.50 -17.24
C THR A 133 -8.21 -12.41 -18.40
#